data_AF-A0A3P5YCA5-F1
#
_entry.id   AF-A0A3P5YCA5-F1
#
_cell.length_a   1.000
_cell.length_b   1.000
_cell.length_c   1.000
_cell.angle_alpha   90.00
_cell.angle_beta   90.00
_cell.angle_gamma   90.00
#
_symmetry.space_group_name_H-M   'P 1'
#
loop_
_entity.id
_entity.type
_entity.pdbx_description
1 polymer ?
#
loop_
_entity_poly.entity_id
_entity_poly.type
_entity_poly.pdbx_seq_one_letter_code
_entity_poly.pdbx_strand_id
1 'polypeptide(L)'
;MSLVRTALIALFLVAFLQNAAGQKRPQSIVKPRGAVATDDGRCSEIGMSVLQQGGNAIDASVAAALCLGVVSPASSGIGGGAFTVVKIAGGEAIAYDSRETAPLRATENMYGSNPDLKKKGVLSAGLGSNTESSHGSS
;
A
#
# COMPACT_ATOMS: atom_id res chain seq x y z
N MET A 1 -51.09 -0.56 29.97
CA MET A 1 -50.53 -1.09 28.70
C MET A 1 -50.13 0.00 27.69
N SER A 2 -50.74 1.20 27.70
CA SER A 2 -50.40 2.27 26.74
C SER A 2 -49.04 2.95 27.02
N LEU A 3 -48.72 3.24 28.29
CA LEU A 3 -47.45 3.91 28.67
C LEU A 3 -46.19 3.08 28.37
N VAL A 4 -46.24 1.76 28.51
CA VAL A 4 -45.08 0.89 28.26
C VAL A 4 -44.77 0.83 26.76
N ARG A 5 -45.80 0.88 25.91
CA ARG A 5 -45.65 0.92 24.45
C ARG A 5 -45.05 2.23 23.96
N THR A 6 -45.51 3.37 24.49
CA THR A 6 -44.94 4.67 24.12
C THR A 6 -43.49 4.81 24.57
N ALA A 7 -43.15 4.30 25.77
CA ALA A 7 -41.77 4.27 26.24
C ALA A 7 -40.86 3.39 25.36
N LEU A 8 -41.32 2.22 24.93
CA LEU A 8 -40.55 1.33 24.04
C LEU A 8 -40.32 1.94 22.66
N ILE A 9 -41.34 2.58 22.07
CA ILE A 9 -41.22 3.25 20.78
C ILE A 9 -40.26 4.43 20.86
N ALA A 10 -40.34 5.22 21.93
CA ALA A 10 -39.41 6.33 22.16
C ALA A 10 -37.96 5.85 22.30
N LEU A 11 -37.74 4.76 23.06
CA LEU A 11 -36.41 4.17 23.23
C LEU A 11 -35.84 3.64 21.91
N PHE A 12 -36.67 2.98 21.10
CA PHE A 12 -36.29 2.50 19.78
C PHE A 12 -35.94 3.65 18.82
N LEU A 13 -36.73 4.72 18.81
CA LEU A 13 -36.46 5.92 18.00
C LEU A 13 -35.15 6.60 18.39
N VAL A 14 -34.87 6.71 19.69
CA VAL A 14 -33.60 7.28 20.19
C VAL A 14 -32.41 6.41 19.77
N ALA A 15 -32.51 5.08 19.93
CA ALA A 15 -31.45 4.16 19.52
C ALA A 15 -31.23 4.18 18.00
N PHE A 16 -32.29 4.31 17.21
CA PHE A 16 -32.21 4.40 15.75
C PHE A 16 -31.55 5.71 15.30
N LEU A 17 -31.90 6.84 15.93
CA LEU A 17 -31.29 8.15 15.68
C LEU A 17 -29.79 8.17 16.04
N GLN A 18 -29.38 7.48 17.11
CA GLN A 18 -27.97 7.36 17.49
C GLN A 18 -27.15 6.53 16.49
N ASN A 19 -27.73 5.49 15.88
CA ASN A 19 -27.06 4.69 14.85
C ASN A 19 -27.06 5.35 13.46
N ALA A 20 -28.03 6.24 13.17
CA ALA A 20 -28.08 6.98 11.90
C ALA A 20 -27.00 8.07 11.79
N ALA A 21 -26.43 8.50 12.92
CA ALA A 21 -25.24 9.34 12.95
C ALA A 21 -24.02 8.50 12.54
N GLY A 22 -23.83 8.32 11.23
CA GLY A 22 -22.68 7.60 10.68
C GLY A 22 -21.37 8.05 11.30
N GLN A 23 -20.51 7.09 11.64
CA GLN A 23 -19.18 7.31 12.20
C GLN A 23 -18.45 8.40 11.41
N LYS A 24 -18.25 9.58 12.02
CA LYS A 24 -17.45 10.66 11.43
C LYS A 24 -16.02 10.18 11.32
N ARG A 25 -15.63 9.67 10.13
CA ARG A 25 -14.23 9.38 9.84
C ARG A 25 -13.46 10.71 9.84
N PRO A 26 -12.44 10.89 10.69
CA PRO A 26 -11.63 12.10 10.66
C PRO A 26 -11.05 12.27 9.25
N GLN A 27 -11.31 13.42 8.64
CA GLN A 27 -10.91 13.72 7.25
C GLN A 27 -9.40 13.96 7.10
N SER A 28 -8.70 14.18 8.22
CA SER A 28 -7.26 14.40 8.27
C SER A 28 -6.67 13.77 9.53
N ILE A 29 -5.64 12.95 9.36
CA ILE A 29 -4.82 12.43 10.46
C ILE A 29 -3.52 13.21 10.45
N VAL A 30 -3.33 14.08 11.45
CA VAL A 30 -2.09 14.81 11.65
C VAL A 30 -1.32 14.13 12.78
N LYS A 31 -0.10 13.67 12.49
CA LYS A 31 0.79 13.07 13.47
C LYS A 31 2.10 13.86 13.53
N PRO A 32 2.70 14.00 14.72
CA PRO A 32 4.08 14.48 14.83
C PRO A 32 4.99 13.61 13.97
N ARG A 33 5.89 14.23 13.19
CA ARG A 33 6.90 13.57 12.32
C ARG A 33 6.39 12.95 11.01
N GLY A 34 5.15 13.24 10.59
CA GLY A 34 4.64 12.83 9.28
C GLY A 34 3.59 11.71 9.35
N ALA A 35 3.31 11.07 8.21
CA ALA A 35 2.33 10.00 8.12
C ALA A 35 2.82 8.90 7.16
N VAL A 36 2.46 7.65 7.45
CA VAL A 36 2.66 6.49 6.58
C VAL A 36 1.30 5.82 6.39
N ALA A 37 0.98 5.47 5.16
CA ALA A 37 -0.27 4.81 4.80
C ALA A 37 0.02 3.62 3.88
N THR A 38 -0.57 2.47 4.21
CA THR A 38 -0.47 1.20 3.50
C THR A 38 -1.85 0.52 3.45
N ASP A 39 -2.00 -0.57 2.69
CA ASP A 39 -3.23 -1.38 2.64
C ASP A 39 -3.48 -2.17 3.94
N ASP A 40 -2.45 -2.43 4.76
CA ASP A 40 -2.55 -3.02 6.09
C ASP A 40 -2.10 -2.06 7.20
N GLY A 41 -2.95 -1.81 8.20
CA GLY A 41 -2.67 -0.87 9.29
C GLY A 41 -1.40 -1.19 10.10
N ARG A 42 -1.04 -2.46 10.24
CA ARG A 42 0.19 -2.88 10.96
C ARG A 42 1.45 -2.40 10.25
N CYS A 43 1.45 -2.41 8.92
CA CYS A 43 2.58 -1.92 8.13
C CYS A 43 2.69 -0.40 8.15
N SER A 44 1.55 0.30 8.24
CA SER A 44 1.54 1.75 8.50
C SER A 44 2.14 2.06 9.87
N GLU A 45 1.79 1.30 10.91
CA GLU A 45 2.37 1.44 12.25
C GLU A 45 3.88 1.18 12.27
N ILE A 46 4.35 0.13 11.57
CA ILE A 46 5.79 -0.17 11.44
C ILE A 46 6.53 1.00 10.76
N GLY A 47 6.03 1.50 9.63
CA GLY A 47 6.64 2.67 8.97
C GLY A 47 6.62 3.93 9.85
N MET A 48 5.52 4.18 10.57
CA MET A 48 5.43 5.27 11.54
C MET A 48 6.46 5.12 12.67
N SER A 49 6.71 3.90 13.14
CA SER A 49 7.72 3.65 14.18
C SER A 49 9.12 4.04 13.72
N VAL A 50 9.45 3.84 12.44
CA VAL A 50 10.73 4.24 11.84
C VAL A 50 10.87 5.77 11.79
N LEU A 51 9.81 6.49 11.39
CA LEU A 51 9.79 7.96 11.45
C LEU A 51 9.96 8.48 12.88
N GLN A 52 9.32 7.82 13.85
CA GLN A 52 9.42 8.16 15.28
C GLN A 52 10.83 7.96 15.83
N GLN A 53 11.55 6.94 15.34
CA GLN A 53 12.93 6.65 15.66
C GLN A 53 13.94 7.57 14.93
N GLY A 54 13.46 8.49 14.09
CA GLY A 54 14.31 9.46 13.40
C GLY A 54 14.74 9.07 11.99
N GLY A 55 14.21 7.96 11.45
CA GLY A 55 14.37 7.62 10.04
C GLY A 55 13.67 8.62 9.12
N ASN A 56 14.09 8.65 7.85
CA ASN A 56 13.49 9.51 6.83
C ASN A 56 12.29 8.82 6.15
N ALA A 57 11.66 9.51 5.19
CA ALA A 57 10.52 8.98 4.44
C ALA A 57 10.85 7.72 3.63
N ILE A 58 12.09 7.60 3.13
CA ILE A 58 12.57 6.43 2.38
C ILE A 58 12.70 5.24 3.33
N ASP A 59 13.35 5.40 4.49
CA ASP A 59 13.52 4.33 5.50
C ASP A 59 12.16 3.79 5.96
N ALA A 60 11.21 4.69 6.23
CA ALA A 60 9.86 4.32 6.63
C ALA A 60 9.11 3.56 5.53
N SER A 61 9.29 3.97 4.26
CA SER A 61 8.68 3.31 3.10
C SER A 61 9.25 1.90 2.90
N VAL A 62 10.56 1.71 3.09
CA VAL A 62 11.23 0.39 2.99
C VAL A 62 10.71 -0.55 4.08
N ALA A 63 10.65 -0.09 5.33
CA ALA A 63 10.12 -0.90 6.43
C ALA A 63 8.65 -1.29 6.20
N ALA A 64 7.83 -0.35 5.73
CA ALA A 64 6.45 -0.60 5.37
C ALA A 64 6.32 -1.62 4.22
N ALA A 65 7.11 -1.46 3.14
CA ALA A 65 7.09 -2.37 1.99
C ALA A 65 7.53 -3.80 2.37
N LEU A 66 8.54 -3.95 3.22
CA LEU A 66 8.96 -5.25 3.74
C LEU A 66 7.86 -5.92 4.58
N CYS A 67 7.17 -5.15 5.42
CA CYS A 67 5.99 -5.66 6.15
C CYS A 67 4.90 -6.14 5.18
N LEU A 68 4.62 -5.37 4.12
CA LEU A 68 3.63 -5.74 3.10
C LEU A 68 4.00 -7.04 2.36
N GLY A 69 5.29 -7.26 2.11
CA GLY A 69 5.76 -8.52 1.56
C GLY A 69 5.44 -9.74 2.43
N VAL A 70 5.22 -9.56 3.74
CA VAL A 70 4.85 -10.61 4.68
C VAL A 70 3.34 -10.72 4.86
N VAL A 71 2.65 -9.60 5.05
CA VAL A 71 1.22 -9.61 5.40
C VAL A 71 0.30 -9.64 4.18
N SER A 72 0.79 -9.21 3.01
CA SER A 72 0.07 -9.17 1.72
C SER A 72 0.91 -9.80 0.59
N PRO A 73 1.37 -11.07 0.75
CA PRO A 73 2.32 -11.70 -0.18
C PRO A 73 1.75 -11.97 -1.57
N ALA A 74 0.43 -11.96 -1.72
CA ALA A 74 -0.23 -12.07 -3.03
C ALA A 74 -0.10 -10.80 -3.88
N SER A 75 0.22 -9.66 -3.25
CA SER A 75 0.23 -8.33 -3.88
C SER A 75 1.63 -7.73 -3.97
N SER A 76 2.45 -7.94 -2.94
CA SER A 76 3.79 -7.34 -2.80
C SER A 76 4.79 -8.36 -2.29
N GLY A 77 6.07 -8.15 -2.56
CA GLY A 77 7.15 -8.98 -2.04
C GLY A 77 8.49 -8.72 -2.72
N ILE A 78 9.55 -9.27 -2.13
CA ILE A 78 10.93 -9.13 -2.59
C ILE A 78 11.21 -9.79 -3.96
N GLY A 79 10.30 -10.65 -4.43
CA GLY A 79 10.43 -11.35 -5.71
C GLY A 79 9.87 -10.60 -6.92
N GLY A 80 9.27 -9.42 -6.70
CA GLY A 80 8.72 -8.58 -7.77
C GLY A 80 9.55 -7.32 -8.03
N GLY A 81 8.89 -6.28 -8.52
CA GLY A 81 9.46 -4.96 -8.78
C GLY A 81 8.63 -3.82 -8.18
N ALA A 82 9.15 -2.59 -8.30
CA ALA A 82 8.49 -1.40 -7.78
C ALA A 82 8.82 -0.16 -8.60
N PHE A 83 7.94 0.84 -8.50
CA PHE A 83 8.24 2.22 -8.88
C PHE A 83 8.19 3.08 -7.63
N THR A 84 9.21 3.91 -7.42
CA THR A 84 9.26 4.80 -6.25
C THR A 84 9.48 6.23 -6.71
N VAL A 85 8.59 7.14 -6.30
CA VAL A 85 8.76 8.57 -6.54
C VAL A 85 9.14 9.23 -5.22
N VAL A 86 10.32 9.84 -5.20
CA VAL A 86 10.88 10.49 -4.02
C VAL A 86 10.95 11.99 -4.26
N LYS A 87 10.34 12.78 -3.38
CA LYS A 87 10.51 14.23 -3.33
C LYS A 87 11.43 14.57 -2.18
N ILE A 88 12.64 15.03 -2.50
CA ILE A 88 13.55 15.57 -1.50
C ILE A 88 13.06 16.96 -1.09
N ALA A 89 13.12 17.28 0.21
CA ALA A 89 12.69 18.58 0.73
C ALA A 89 13.46 19.71 0.04
N GLY A 90 12.75 20.62 -0.63
CA GLY A 90 13.33 21.72 -1.41
C GLY A 90 14.04 21.30 -2.70
N GLY A 91 14.14 20.00 -3.00
CA GLY A 91 14.74 19.46 -4.22
C GLY A 91 13.70 19.05 -5.25
N GLU A 92 14.16 18.42 -6.34
CA GLU A 92 13.29 17.86 -7.37
C GLU A 92 12.68 16.51 -6.96
N ALA A 93 11.64 16.10 -7.69
CA ALA A 93 11.11 14.75 -7.57
C ALA A 93 11.94 13.82 -8.47
N ILE A 94 12.34 12.68 -7.93
CA ILE A 94 13.10 11.65 -8.64
C ILE A 94 12.23 10.39 -8.69
N ALA A 95 12.13 9.78 -9.87
CA ALA A 95 11.46 8.49 -10.04
C ALA A 95 12.51 7.40 -10.21
N TYR A 96 12.40 6.36 -9.39
CA TYR A 96 13.17 5.12 -9.47
C TYR A 96 12.31 4.03 -10.08
N ASP A 97 12.77 3.49 -11.20
CA ASP A 97 12.21 2.31 -11.85
C ASP A 97 13.01 1.07 -11.42
N SER A 98 12.37 0.18 -10.68
CA SER A 98 12.87 -1.15 -10.32
C SER A 98 11.90 -2.23 -10.81
N ARG A 99 11.22 -2.01 -11.94
CA ARG A 99 10.33 -2.98 -12.57
C ARG A 99 11.12 -4.18 -13.08
N GLU A 100 10.51 -5.35 -12.98
CA GLU A 100 11.13 -6.58 -13.47
C GLU A 100 11.46 -6.50 -14.97
N THR A 101 12.59 -7.09 -15.35
CA THR A 101 13.04 -7.15 -16.74
C THR A 101 13.00 -8.59 -17.24
N ALA A 102 12.76 -8.75 -18.55
CA ALA A 102 12.82 -10.06 -19.18
C ALA A 102 14.22 -10.68 -19.02
N PRO A 103 14.34 -11.97 -18.66
CA PRO A 103 15.64 -12.63 -18.57
C PRO A 103 16.44 -12.57 -19.88
N LEU A 104 17.77 -12.64 -19.82
CA LEU A 104 18.66 -12.58 -21.00
C LEU A 104 18.35 -13.63 -22.09
N ARG A 105 17.76 -14.77 -21.71
CA ARG A 105 17.37 -15.84 -22.64
C ARG A 105 15.90 -15.81 -23.03
N ALA A 106 15.17 -14.76 -22.64
CA ALA A 106 13.80 -14.57 -23.09
C ALA A 106 13.77 -14.35 -24.61
N THR A 107 12.79 -14.95 -25.26
CA THR A 107 12.53 -14.76 -26.70
C THR A 107 11.06 -14.43 -26.88
N GLU A 108 10.73 -13.73 -27.96
CA GLU A 108 9.36 -13.31 -28.27
C GLU A 108 8.36 -14.48 -28.23
N ASN A 109 8.79 -15.65 -28.69
CA ASN A 109 7.96 -16.86 -28.82
C ASN A 109 8.12 -17.87 -27.68
N MET A 110 8.76 -17.50 -26.55
CA MET A 110 9.12 -18.43 -25.46
C MET A 110 7.93 -19.16 -24.80
N TYR A 111 6.71 -18.68 -25.00
CA TYR A 111 5.49 -19.28 -24.45
C TYR A 111 4.71 -20.16 -25.45
N GLY A 112 5.09 -20.15 -26.73
CA GLY A 112 4.43 -20.92 -27.79
C GLY A 112 2.90 -20.76 -27.79
N SER A 113 2.20 -21.89 -27.94
CA SER A 113 0.73 -21.95 -27.92
C SER A 113 0.12 -22.16 -26.53
N ASN A 114 0.94 -22.24 -25.47
CA ASN A 114 0.45 -22.52 -24.12
C ASN A 114 0.40 -21.23 -23.26
N PRO A 115 -0.77 -20.59 -23.11
CA PRO A 115 -0.89 -19.35 -22.35
C PRO A 115 -0.66 -19.51 -20.85
N ASP A 116 -0.74 -20.72 -20.29
CA ASP A 116 -0.53 -20.94 -18.86
C ASP A 116 0.93 -20.71 -18.45
N LEU A 117 1.88 -20.91 -19.38
CA LEU A 117 3.30 -20.65 -19.15
C LEU A 117 3.61 -19.16 -18.90
N LYS A 118 2.72 -18.25 -19.31
CA LYS A 118 2.83 -16.80 -19.03
C LYS A 118 2.37 -16.43 -17.63
N LYS A 119 1.66 -17.32 -16.94
CA LYS A 119 0.97 -17.04 -15.67
C LYS A 119 1.48 -17.88 -14.52
N LYS A 120 2.07 -19.04 -14.79
CA LYS A 120 2.42 -20.04 -13.78
C LYS A 120 3.81 -20.62 -14.05
N GLY A 121 4.51 -20.90 -12.95
CA GLY A 121 5.83 -21.51 -12.96
C GLY A 121 6.95 -20.49 -13.17
N VAL A 122 8.18 -20.98 -13.26
CA VAL A 122 9.37 -20.12 -13.30
C VAL A 122 9.51 -19.33 -14.60
N LEU A 123 8.87 -19.79 -15.69
CA LEU A 123 8.96 -19.13 -17.00
C LEU A 123 8.16 -17.82 -17.07
N SER A 124 7.20 -17.63 -16.14
CA SER A 124 6.44 -16.38 -16.01
C SER A 124 7.11 -15.34 -15.11
N ALA A 125 8.27 -15.66 -14.53
CA ALA A 125 8.98 -14.74 -13.64
C ALA A 125 9.92 -13.81 -14.43
N GLY A 126 9.89 -12.51 -14.11
CA GLY A 126 10.91 -11.55 -14.53
C GLY A 126 12.08 -11.52 -13.54
N LEU A 127 13.18 -10.86 -13.93
CA LEU A 127 14.31 -10.60 -13.05
C LEU A 127 14.19 -9.22 -12.42
N GLY A 128 14.56 -9.08 -11.15
CA GLY A 128 14.76 -7.75 -10.55
C GLY A 128 15.77 -6.96 -11.36
N SER A 129 15.41 -5.75 -11.77
CA SER A 129 16.28 -4.84 -12.52
C SER A 129 17.12 -3.98 -11.58
N ASN A 130 18.17 -3.36 -12.13
CA ASN A 130 18.87 -2.30 -11.41
C ASN A 130 17.99 -1.05 -11.39
N THR A 131 17.98 -0.32 -10.27
CA THR A 131 17.26 0.96 -10.15
C THR A 131 17.76 1.95 -11.19
N GLU A 132 16.92 2.35 -12.14
CA GLU A 132 17.19 3.46 -13.05
C GLU A 132 16.45 4.71 -12.56
N SER A 133 17.18 5.82 -12.38
CA SER A 133 16.58 7.09 -11.98
C SER A 133 16.24 7.92 -13.20
N SER A 134 14.96 8.17 -13.45
CA SER A 134 14.53 9.15 -14.44
C SER A 134 14.44 10.52 -13.75
N HIS A 135 15.32 11.44 -14.15
CA HIS A 135 15.23 12.83 -13.74
C HIS A 135 14.21 13.49 -14.67
N GLY A 136 13.10 13.97 -14.11
CA GLY A 136 12.09 14.71 -14.85
C GLY A 136 12.61 16.09 -15.22
N SER A 137 13.40 16.19 -16.29
CA SER A 137 13.69 17.46 -16.94
C SER A 137 12.39 17.95 -17.60
N SER A 138 11.66 18.81 -16.90
CA SER A 138 10.64 19.69 -17.50
C SER A 138 11.30 20.92 -18.09
#